data_AF-A0A0P7WG48-F1
#
_entry.id   AF-A0A0P7WG48-F1
#
_cell.length_a   1.000
_cell.length_b   1.000
_cell.length_c   1.000
_cell.angle_alpha   90.00
_cell.angle_beta   90.00
_cell.angle_gamma   90.00
#
_symmetry.space_group_name_H-M   'P 1'
#
loop_
_entity.id
_entity.type
_entity.pdbx_description
1 polymer ?
#
loop_
_entity_poly.entity_id
_entity_poly.type
_entity_poly.pdbx_seq_one_letter_code
_entity_poly.pdbx_strand_id
1 'polypeptide(L)'
;MATSLGNGGVASPACHTPPGLRADTSCAQNSEGAARGPEGSLSKRSEAEPSAEPSAEPATRGCARPPAARSTPLALPGVMDAEGRVDESRLRAYIFKNGGVSPAERGQVWRFLFGVFPCSSTALERHLLHEQLAVRYQVMKKKWQQLLPSAVHMRLNGTDAELVAAVKYFDQRKQKSCFERKEQSEEVRETLSFLELQAQ
;
A
#
# COMPACT_ATOMS: atom_id res chain seq x y z
N MET A 1 -74.87 2.26 -1.12
CA MET A 1 -74.66 2.01 0.32
C MET A 1 -73.16 2.23 0.56
N ALA A 2 -72.71 3.44 0.95
CA ALA A 2 -72.57 3.91 2.34
C ALA A 2 -71.66 2.93 3.13
N THR A 3 -70.49 3.26 3.71
CA THR A 3 -69.93 4.50 4.32
C THR A 3 -68.42 4.25 4.65
N SER A 4 -67.51 5.22 4.48
CA SER A 4 -66.84 6.03 5.54
C SER A 4 -65.58 5.39 6.16
N LEU A 5 -64.34 5.87 5.93
CA LEU A 5 -63.57 7.05 6.44
C LEU A 5 -62.53 6.67 7.53
N GLY A 6 -61.35 7.30 7.45
CA GLY A 6 -60.29 7.36 8.48
C GLY A 6 -58.89 7.18 7.87
N ASN A 7 -58.29 8.16 7.19
CA ASN A 7 -57.69 9.43 7.62
C ASN A 7 -56.54 9.34 8.64
N GLY A 8 -55.34 9.76 8.20
CA GLY A 8 -54.47 10.64 8.96
C GLY A 8 -53.11 10.08 9.43
N GLY A 9 -52.03 10.78 9.08
CA GLY A 9 -50.86 10.90 9.96
C GLY A 9 -49.47 10.79 9.33
N VAL A 10 -49.02 11.87 8.69
CA VAL A 10 -47.61 12.13 8.38
C VAL A 10 -46.86 12.44 9.68
N ALA A 11 -45.75 11.77 9.98
CA ALA A 11 -44.73 12.26 10.93
C ALA A 11 -43.37 11.53 10.77
N SER A 12 -42.40 12.25 10.20
CA SER A 12 -40.96 12.24 10.55
C SER A 12 -40.56 13.72 10.63
N PRO A 13 -39.53 14.16 11.38
CA PRO A 13 -38.33 13.43 11.81
C PRO A 13 -37.94 13.69 13.30
N ALA A 14 -36.99 12.93 13.85
CA ALA A 14 -36.20 13.40 15.01
C ALA A 14 -34.87 12.65 15.12
N CYS A 15 -33.81 13.35 14.78
CA CYS A 15 -32.43 13.08 15.12
C CYS A 15 -32.24 13.19 16.64
N HIS A 16 -31.73 12.13 17.27
CA HIS A 16 -31.31 12.15 18.68
C HIS A 16 -29.78 12.22 18.76
N THR A 17 -29.30 13.38 19.19
CA THR A 17 -27.93 13.64 19.62
C THR A 17 -27.87 13.53 21.14
N PRO A 18 -26.88 12.83 21.74
CA PRO A 18 -26.64 12.91 23.18
C PRO A 18 -25.79 14.15 23.56
N PRO A 19 -25.97 14.70 24.78
CA PRO A 19 -25.39 15.97 25.21
C PRO A 19 -23.95 15.84 25.75
N GLY A 20 -23.25 16.98 25.73
CA GLY A 20 -21.84 17.11 26.05
C GLY A 20 -21.48 17.10 27.54
N LEU A 21 -20.19 16.89 27.78
CA LEU A 21 -19.48 17.18 29.01
C LEU A 21 -18.46 18.29 28.71
N ARG A 22 -18.65 19.43 29.38
CA ARG A 22 -17.69 20.54 29.48
C ARG A 22 -16.66 20.23 30.56
N ALA A 23 -15.42 20.64 30.33
CA ALA A 23 -14.53 21.11 31.39
C ALA A 23 -13.65 22.24 30.83
N ASP A 24 -13.86 23.44 31.36
CA ASP A 24 -13.03 24.62 31.19
C ASP A 24 -11.67 24.44 31.89
N THR A 25 -10.60 25.04 31.38
CA THR A 25 -9.74 25.98 32.15
C THR A 25 -8.62 26.57 31.31
N SER A 26 -8.33 27.83 31.63
CA SER A 26 -7.51 28.81 30.92
C SER A 26 -6.17 29.04 31.64
N CYS A 27 -5.21 29.60 30.87
CA CYS A 27 -4.09 30.46 31.26
C CYS A 27 -3.00 29.93 32.21
N ALA A 28 -1.75 29.96 31.71
CA ALA A 28 -0.63 30.60 32.41
C ALA A 28 0.49 30.97 31.43
N GLN A 29 0.67 32.28 31.27
CA GLN A 29 1.89 32.94 30.80
C GLN A 29 2.94 32.85 31.92
N ASN A 30 4.22 32.80 31.57
CA ASN A 30 5.31 33.31 32.40
C ASN A 30 6.44 33.85 31.51
N SER A 31 6.66 35.15 31.61
CA SER A 31 7.82 35.95 31.18
C SER A 31 8.83 36.02 32.33
N GLU A 32 10.16 35.99 32.10
CA GLU A 32 11.14 37.11 32.09
C GLU A 32 12.46 36.52 32.69
N GLY A 33 13.71 36.91 32.39
CA GLY A 33 14.29 37.93 31.52
C GLY A 33 15.83 38.05 31.73
N ALA A 34 16.48 38.82 30.85
CA ALA A 34 17.74 39.59 31.01
C ALA A 34 19.11 38.84 31.13
N ALA A 35 20.25 39.26 30.55
CA ALA A 35 20.64 40.43 29.75
C ALA A 35 22.07 40.27 29.14
N ARG A 36 22.39 41.21 28.23
CA ARG A 36 23.70 41.74 27.75
C ARG A 36 24.17 41.34 26.34
N GLY A 37 24.15 42.34 25.43
CA GLY A 37 24.91 42.38 24.17
C GLY A 37 26.38 42.81 24.39
N PRO A 38 27.08 43.50 23.44
CA PRO A 38 26.54 44.12 22.22
C PRO A 38 27.46 44.13 20.96
N GLU A 39 26.91 44.66 19.85
CA GLU A 39 27.51 45.41 18.71
C GLU A 39 28.34 44.72 17.60
N GLY A 40 28.02 45.07 16.33
CA GLY A 40 28.97 44.93 15.22
C GLY A 40 28.43 44.89 13.78
N SER A 41 28.03 46.05 13.24
CA SER A 41 28.28 46.52 11.85
C SER A 41 27.67 45.83 10.59
N LEU A 42 26.63 46.49 10.06
CA LEU A 42 26.53 47.13 8.73
C LEU A 42 27.32 46.55 7.51
N SER A 43 26.61 46.03 6.48
CA SER A 43 26.79 46.50 5.08
C SER A 43 25.89 45.83 4.02
N LYS A 44 25.17 46.70 3.30
CA LYS A 44 24.87 46.75 1.85
C LYS A 44 24.06 45.65 1.13
N ARG A 45 22.81 46.05 0.84
CA ARG A 45 22.01 45.88 -0.39
C ARG A 45 22.84 45.73 -1.68
N SER A 46 22.44 44.82 -2.58
CA SER A 46 22.10 45.07 -4.00
C SER A 46 21.63 43.80 -4.73
N GLU A 47 20.61 44.01 -5.55
CA GLU A 47 19.96 43.08 -6.49
C GLU A 47 20.88 42.76 -7.69
N ALA A 48 20.79 41.54 -8.25
CA ALA A 48 20.79 41.26 -9.71
C ALA A 48 20.88 39.73 -10.00
N GLU A 49 19.80 39.21 -10.58
CA GLU A 49 19.80 38.08 -11.54
C GLU A 49 20.66 38.44 -12.78
N PRO A 50 21.34 37.48 -13.44
CA PRO A 50 20.69 36.77 -14.55
C PRO A 50 21.17 35.32 -14.83
N SER A 51 20.20 34.47 -15.16
CA SER A 51 20.16 33.53 -16.31
C SER A 51 21.43 32.77 -16.73
N ALA A 52 21.44 31.45 -16.52
CA ALA A 52 22.10 30.48 -17.41
C ALA A 52 21.45 29.09 -17.26
N GLU A 53 20.73 28.67 -18.30
CA GLU A 53 20.18 27.32 -18.49
C GLU A 53 21.29 26.26 -18.55
N PRO A 54 21.07 25.07 -17.99
CA PRO A 54 21.36 23.88 -18.78
C PRO A 54 20.19 22.89 -18.79
N SER A 55 19.74 22.62 -20.01
CA SER A 55 18.93 21.49 -20.42
C SER A 55 19.38 20.18 -19.76
N ALA A 56 18.49 19.56 -18.99
CA ALA A 56 18.66 18.22 -18.44
C ALA A 56 17.38 17.42 -18.66
N GLU A 57 17.42 16.59 -19.70
CA GLU A 57 16.46 15.56 -20.06
C GLU A 57 16.10 14.67 -18.85
N PRO A 58 14.81 14.48 -18.49
CA PRO A 58 14.44 13.48 -17.50
C PRO A 58 14.47 12.09 -18.15
N ALA A 59 15.64 11.45 -18.09
CA ALA A 59 15.78 10.00 -18.31
C ALA A 59 15.02 9.25 -17.20
N THR A 60 13.71 9.06 -17.41
CA THR A 60 12.88 8.14 -16.64
C THR A 60 13.26 6.71 -17.01
N ARG A 61 14.41 6.26 -16.50
CA ARG A 61 14.77 4.84 -16.47
C ARG A 61 13.80 4.14 -15.52
N GLY A 62 12.71 3.62 -16.09
CA GLY A 62 11.87 2.64 -15.44
C GLY A 62 12.74 1.48 -14.97
N CYS A 63 12.90 1.35 -13.65
CA CYS A 63 13.58 0.21 -13.05
C CYS A 63 12.69 -1.01 -13.29
N ALA A 64 12.91 -1.71 -14.40
CA ALA A 64 12.24 -2.97 -14.68
C ALA A 64 12.64 -3.95 -13.58
N ARG A 65 11.71 -4.28 -12.68
CA ARG A 65 11.94 -5.23 -11.61
C ARG A 65 12.31 -6.57 -12.25
N PRO A 66 13.51 -7.11 -12.02
CA PRO A 66 13.88 -8.40 -12.57
C PRO A 66 12.89 -9.47 -12.09
N PRO A 67 12.63 -10.53 -12.90
CA PRO A 67 11.79 -11.64 -12.49
C PRO A 67 12.32 -12.16 -11.16
N ALA A 68 11.42 -12.33 -10.19
CA ALA A 68 11.78 -12.70 -8.82
C ALA A 68 12.69 -13.94 -8.86
N ALA A 69 13.95 -13.76 -8.46
CA ALA A 69 14.91 -14.85 -8.40
C ALA A 69 14.32 -15.97 -7.54
N ARG A 70 14.41 -17.20 -8.05
CA ARG A 70 14.00 -18.43 -7.39
C ARG A 70 14.61 -18.44 -5.99
N SER A 71 13.75 -18.37 -4.96
CA SER A 71 14.01 -18.63 -3.54
C SER A 71 15.49 -18.60 -3.14
N THR A 72 16.15 -17.45 -3.30
CA THR A 72 17.52 -17.29 -2.81
C THR A 72 17.46 -17.46 -1.29
N PRO A 73 18.27 -18.34 -0.69
CA PRO A 73 18.39 -18.43 0.75
C PRO A 73 18.64 -17.03 1.34
N LEU A 74 18.08 -16.74 2.52
CA LEU A 74 18.44 -15.54 3.25
C LEU A 74 19.96 -15.58 3.46
N ALA A 75 20.67 -14.50 3.13
CA ALA A 75 22.11 -14.39 3.37
C ALA A 75 22.42 -14.12 4.85
N LEU A 76 21.57 -14.64 5.75
CA LEU A 76 21.67 -14.53 7.19
C LEU A 76 22.32 -15.81 7.74
N PRO A 77 23.60 -15.77 8.13
CA PRO A 77 24.32 -16.97 8.54
C PRO A 77 23.67 -17.61 9.78
N GLY A 78 23.35 -18.90 9.67
CA GLY A 78 22.81 -19.70 10.78
C GLY A 78 21.36 -19.43 11.15
N VAL A 79 20.60 -18.70 10.32
CA VAL A 79 19.15 -18.47 10.53
C VAL A 79 18.29 -19.48 9.79
N MET A 80 18.78 -20.03 8.67
CA MET A 80 18.07 -21.03 7.86
C MET A 80 18.79 -22.37 7.86
N ASP A 81 18.02 -23.45 7.79
CA ASP A 81 18.53 -24.81 7.52
C ASP A 81 18.72 -25.07 6.01
N ALA A 82 19.14 -26.29 5.65
CA ALA A 82 19.41 -26.68 4.26
C ALA A 82 18.13 -26.74 3.41
N GLU A 83 16.99 -27.04 4.03
CA GLU A 83 15.66 -27.11 3.43
C GLU A 83 14.99 -25.73 3.33
N GLY A 84 15.60 -24.73 3.97
CA GLY A 84 15.20 -23.35 4.01
C GLY A 84 14.12 -23.02 5.05
N ARG A 85 13.94 -23.81 6.11
CA ARG A 85 13.14 -23.42 7.28
C ARG A 85 13.94 -22.40 8.10
N VAL A 86 13.22 -21.55 8.83
CA VAL A 86 13.79 -20.41 9.57
C VAL A 86 13.70 -20.69 11.07
N ASP A 87 14.81 -20.52 11.78
CA ASP A 87 14.80 -20.43 13.24
C ASP A 87 14.35 -19.03 13.65
N GLU A 88 13.12 -18.92 14.14
CA GLU A 88 12.47 -17.65 14.51
C GLU A 88 13.23 -16.91 15.62
N SER A 89 13.73 -17.65 16.61
CA SER A 89 14.47 -17.09 17.74
C SER A 89 15.79 -16.48 17.27
N ARG A 90 16.51 -17.20 16.40
CA ARG A 90 17.76 -16.71 15.80
C ARG A 90 17.52 -15.53 14.87
N LEU A 91 16.47 -15.59 14.05
CA LEU A 91 16.11 -14.49 13.16
C LEU A 91 15.86 -13.21 13.96
N ARG A 92 15.02 -13.27 14.99
CA ARG A 92 14.72 -12.10 15.82
C ARG A 92 15.96 -11.60 16.54
N ALA A 93 16.75 -12.48 17.14
CA ALA A 93 17.99 -12.10 17.80
C ALA A 93 18.98 -11.42 16.83
N TYR A 94 19.09 -11.92 15.60
CA TYR A 94 19.92 -11.30 14.56
C TYR A 94 19.46 -9.87 14.25
N ILE A 95 18.16 -9.67 14.05
CA ILE A 95 17.60 -8.35 13.73
C ILE A 95 17.85 -7.36 14.86
N PHE A 96 17.59 -7.77 16.11
CA PHE A 96 17.80 -6.89 17.25
C PHE A 96 19.28 -6.56 17.48
N LYS A 97 20.19 -7.53 17.35
CA LYS A 97 21.62 -7.33 17.55
C LYS A 97 22.25 -6.45 16.48
N ASN A 98 21.84 -6.60 15.23
CA ASN A 98 22.40 -5.85 14.11
C ASN A 98 21.65 -4.53 13.84
N GLY A 99 20.69 -4.15 14.68
CA GLY A 99 19.92 -2.91 14.53
C GLY A 99 18.97 -2.90 13.34
N GLY A 100 18.61 -4.07 12.79
CA GLY A 100 17.68 -4.20 11.68
C GLY A 100 18.09 -5.24 10.63
N VAL A 101 17.52 -5.07 9.43
CA VAL A 101 17.76 -5.93 8.26
C VAL A 101 18.21 -5.07 7.08
N SER A 102 19.18 -5.57 6.34
CA SER A 102 19.65 -4.96 5.09
C SER A 102 18.51 -4.79 4.08
N PRO A 103 18.53 -3.77 3.19
CA PRO A 103 17.48 -3.58 2.20
C PRO A 103 17.27 -4.79 1.27
N ALA A 104 18.34 -5.53 0.96
CA ALA A 104 18.30 -6.69 0.08
C ALA A 104 17.50 -7.87 0.69
N GLU A 105 17.62 -8.09 1.99
CA GLU A 105 17.01 -9.24 2.67
C GLU A 105 15.62 -8.94 3.24
N ARG A 106 15.32 -7.65 3.43
CA ARG A 106 14.08 -7.16 4.06
C ARG A 106 12.84 -7.81 3.48
N GLY A 107 12.73 -7.89 2.15
CA GLY A 107 11.56 -8.46 1.48
C GLY A 107 11.33 -9.94 1.82
N GLN A 108 12.37 -10.72 2.07
CA GLN A 108 12.25 -12.12 2.48
C GLN A 108 12.06 -12.26 3.99
N VAL A 109 12.80 -11.50 4.80
CA VAL A 109 12.68 -11.53 6.27
C VAL A 109 11.28 -11.09 6.73
N TRP A 110 10.74 -10.02 6.16
CA TRP A 110 9.42 -9.51 6.52
C TRP A 110 8.30 -10.50 6.25
N ARG A 111 8.44 -11.35 5.23
CA ARG A 111 7.45 -12.41 4.97
C ARG A 111 7.35 -13.40 6.14
N PHE A 112 8.44 -13.63 6.88
CA PHE A 112 8.38 -14.44 8.10
C PHE A 112 7.90 -13.64 9.31
N LEU A 113 8.40 -12.40 9.50
CA LEU A 113 8.00 -11.58 10.64
C LEU A 113 6.50 -11.26 10.68
N PHE A 114 5.89 -11.04 9.51
CA PHE A 114 4.46 -10.77 9.40
C PHE A 114 3.61 -12.03 9.24
N GLY A 115 4.21 -13.22 9.32
CA GLY A 115 3.48 -14.49 9.22
C GLY A 115 2.90 -14.77 7.82
N VAL A 116 3.42 -14.12 6.77
CA VAL A 116 3.07 -14.49 5.37
C VAL A 116 3.49 -15.93 5.10
N PHE A 117 4.66 -16.32 5.64
CA PHE A 117 5.14 -17.69 5.61
C PHE A 117 5.42 -18.20 7.03
N PRO A 118 5.00 -19.42 7.38
CA PRO A 118 5.43 -20.06 8.61
C PRO A 118 6.95 -20.22 8.66
N CYS A 119 7.58 -20.02 9.82
CA CYS A 119 9.02 -20.25 10.01
C CYS A 119 9.39 -21.72 9.76
N SER A 120 8.45 -22.65 10.02
CA SER A 120 8.61 -24.06 9.72
C SER A 120 8.53 -24.39 8.23
N SER A 121 8.09 -23.49 7.34
CA SER A 121 7.93 -23.81 5.92
C SER A 121 9.26 -24.07 5.23
N THR A 122 9.28 -24.98 4.26
CA THR A 122 10.44 -25.20 3.37
C THR A 122 10.46 -24.19 2.21
N ALA A 123 11.59 -24.10 1.50
CA ALA A 123 11.68 -23.25 0.31
C ALA A 123 10.68 -23.63 -0.79
N LEU A 124 10.41 -24.93 -0.97
CA LEU A 124 9.47 -25.44 -1.96
C LEU A 124 8.02 -25.13 -1.57
N GLU A 125 7.65 -25.38 -0.30
CA GLU A 125 6.31 -25.08 0.22
C GLU A 125 5.95 -23.60 0.07
N ARG A 126 6.92 -22.70 0.29
CA ARG A 126 6.71 -21.26 0.14
C ARG A 126 6.35 -20.83 -1.27
N HIS A 127 6.81 -21.55 -2.29
CA HIS A 127 6.41 -21.25 -3.66
C HIS A 127 4.90 -21.49 -3.85
N LEU A 128 4.40 -22.64 -3.38
CA LEU A 128 2.98 -22.96 -3.42
C LEU A 128 2.14 -22.01 -2.56
N LEU A 129 2.60 -21.70 -1.33
CA LEU A 129 1.94 -20.73 -0.45
C LEU A 129 1.82 -19.35 -1.12
N HIS A 130 2.85 -18.92 -1.85
CA HIS A 130 2.82 -17.65 -2.56
C HIS A 130 1.74 -17.62 -3.63
N GLU A 131 1.62 -18.67 -4.45
CA GLU A 131 0.59 -18.79 -5.48
C GLU A 131 -0.82 -18.82 -4.86
N GLN A 132 -1.02 -19.61 -3.80
CA GLN A 132 -2.28 -19.66 -3.05
C GLN A 132 -2.69 -18.29 -2.51
N LEU A 133 -1.77 -17.58 -1.87
CA LEU A 133 -2.01 -16.23 -1.34
C LEU A 133 -2.30 -15.23 -2.46
N ALA A 134 -1.60 -15.33 -3.59
CA ALA A 134 -1.82 -14.47 -4.74
C ALA A 134 -3.23 -14.67 -5.31
N VAL A 135 -3.64 -15.92 -5.54
CA VAL A 135 -4.98 -16.24 -6.04
C VAL A 135 -6.06 -15.79 -5.06
N ARG A 136 -5.90 -16.09 -3.76
CA ARG A 136 -6.84 -15.67 -2.71
C ARG A 136 -7.01 -14.15 -2.67
N TYR A 137 -5.91 -13.41 -2.77
CA TYR A 137 -5.96 -11.96 -2.89
C TYR A 137 -6.70 -11.51 -4.15
N GLN A 138 -6.47 -12.13 -5.31
CA GLN A 138 -7.20 -11.77 -6.54
C GLN A 138 -8.69 -12.05 -6.44
N VAL A 139 -9.11 -13.15 -5.83
CA VAL A 139 -10.52 -13.47 -5.60
C VAL A 139 -11.17 -12.41 -4.73
N MET A 140 -10.58 -12.10 -3.57
CA MET A 140 -11.07 -11.03 -2.70
C MET A 140 -11.07 -9.68 -3.42
N LYS A 141 -10.07 -9.43 -4.27
CA LYS A 141 -9.99 -8.22 -5.07
C LYS A 141 -11.16 -8.08 -6.05
N LYS A 142 -11.44 -9.12 -6.81
CA LYS A 142 -12.60 -9.16 -7.74
C LYS A 142 -13.90 -8.94 -6.97
N LYS A 143 -14.08 -9.61 -5.81
CA LYS A 143 -15.28 -9.49 -4.98
C LYS A 143 -15.54 -8.03 -4.59
N TRP A 144 -14.58 -7.31 -4.01
CA TRP A 144 -14.81 -5.91 -3.65
C TRP A 144 -15.00 -4.98 -4.85
N GLN A 145 -14.31 -5.25 -5.97
CA GLN A 145 -14.46 -4.47 -7.20
C GLN A 145 -15.86 -4.59 -7.79
N GLN A 146 -16.48 -5.77 -7.69
CA GLN A 146 -17.87 -6.01 -8.09
C GLN A 146 -18.87 -5.31 -7.17
N LEU A 147 -18.58 -5.26 -5.86
CA LEU A 147 -19.43 -4.60 -4.88
C LEU A 147 -19.37 -3.07 -4.98
N LEU A 148 -18.23 -2.50 -5.39
CA LEU A 148 -18.00 -1.06 -5.46
C LEU A 148 -17.46 -0.62 -6.84
N PRO A 149 -18.25 -0.74 -7.93
CA PRO A 149 -17.76 -0.43 -9.28
C PRO A 149 -17.25 1.00 -9.45
N SER A 150 -17.87 1.96 -8.76
CA SER A 150 -17.48 3.38 -8.76
C SER A 150 -16.11 3.64 -8.12
N ALA A 151 -15.65 2.77 -7.21
CA ALA A 151 -14.33 2.88 -6.58
C ALA A 151 -13.22 2.27 -7.44
N VAL A 152 -13.56 1.51 -8.49
CA VAL A 152 -12.58 0.83 -9.36
C VAL A 152 -12.02 1.78 -10.42
N HIS A 153 -12.84 2.67 -10.95
CA HIS A 153 -12.47 3.62 -12.01
C HIS A 153 -12.51 5.04 -11.48
N MET A 154 -11.39 5.74 -11.62
CA MET A 154 -11.35 7.17 -11.37
C MET A 154 -12.20 7.89 -12.43
N ARG A 155 -13.21 8.64 -11.98
CA ARG A 155 -14.01 9.51 -12.84
C ARG A 155 -13.20 10.76 -13.16
N LEU A 156 -12.89 10.93 -14.44
CA LEU A 156 -12.20 12.12 -14.94
C LEU A 156 -13.19 13.07 -15.61
N ASN A 157 -13.07 14.35 -15.32
CA ASN A 157 -13.92 15.41 -15.90
C ASN A 157 -13.49 15.79 -17.34
N GLY A 158 -12.42 15.16 -17.86
CA GLY A 158 -11.90 15.42 -19.20
C GLY A 158 -11.01 16.67 -19.32
N THR A 159 -10.84 17.42 -18.23
CA THR A 159 -10.07 18.68 -18.22
C THR A 159 -8.56 18.47 -18.41
N ASP A 160 -8.04 17.32 -17.97
CA ASP A 160 -6.63 16.96 -18.06
C ASP A 160 -6.45 15.83 -19.08
N ALA A 161 -5.92 16.19 -20.26
CA ALA A 161 -5.70 15.25 -21.35
C ALA A 161 -4.61 14.21 -21.03
N GLU A 162 -3.58 14.58 -20.27
CA GLU A 162 -2.49 13.68 -19.90
C GLU A 162 -2.98 12.61 -18.94
N LEU A 163 -3.75 13.01 -17.92
CA LEU A 163 -4.32 12.07 -16.96
C LEU A 163 -5.31 11.10 -17.63
N VAL A 164 -6.14 11.61 -18.55
CA VAL A 164 -7.04 10.76 -19.35
C VAL A 164 -6.25 9.76 -20.19
N ALA A 165 -5.15 10.18 -20.82
CA ALA A 165 -4.29 9.29 -21.59
C ALA A 165 -3.62 8.22 -20.70
N ALA A 166 -3.16 8.61 -19.50
CA ALA A 166 -2.55 7.69 -18.55
C ALA A 166 -3.52 6.60 -18.07
N VAL A 167 -4.76 6.96 -17.73
CA VAL A 167 -5.80 5.98 -17.35
C VAL A 167 -6.10 5.02 -18.51
N LYS A 168 -6.27 5.53 -19.74
CA LYS A 168 -6.48 4.69 -20.92
C LYS A 168 -5.33 3.71 -21.17
N TYR A 169 -4.10 4.17 -21.02
CA TYR A 169 -2.92 3.32 -21.16
C TYR A 169 -2.89 2.20 -20.11
N PHE A 170 -3.22 2.54 -18.86
CA PHE A 170 -3.32 1.56 -17.77
C PHE A 170 -4.37 0.48 -18.06
N ASP A 171 -5.56 0.88 -18.54
CA ASP A 171 -6.65 -0.05 -18.88
C ASP A 171 -6.26 -0.96 -20.05
N GLN A 172 -5.61 -0.42 -21.08
CA GLN A 172 -5.07 -1.23 -22.18
C GLN A 172 -4.03 -2.24 -21.69
N ARG A 173 -3.11 -1.82 -20.82
CA ARG A 173 -2.11 -2.71 -20.22
C ARG A 173 -2.76 -3.82 -19.39
N LYS A 174 -3.82 -3.51 -18.64
CA LYS A 174 -4.62 -4.48 -17.89
C LYS A 174 -5.28 -5.51 -18.82
N GLN A 175 -5.88 -5.06 -19.92
CA GLN A 175 -6.50 -5.94 -20.90
C GLN A 175 -5.48 -6.88 -21.55
N LYS A 176 -4.31 -6.37 -21.95
CA LYS A 176 -3.21 -7.19 -22.49
C LYS A 176 -2.76 -8.26 -21.50
N SER A 177 -2.52 -7.90 -20.25
CA SER A 177 -2.13 -8.87 -19.21
C SER A 177 -3.22 -9.92 -18.93
N CYS A 178 -4.50 -9.56 -19.05
CA CYS A 178 -5.61 -10.50 -18.95
C CYS A 178 -5.65 -11.47 -20.15
N PHE A 179 -5.41 -10.96 -21.36
CA PHE A 179 -5.31 -11.78 -22.56
C PHE A 179 -4.16 -12.78 -22.45
N GLU A 180 -2.95 -12.32 -22.08
CA GLU A 180 -1.79 -13.19 -21.84
C GLU A 180 -2.08 -14.27 -20.78
N ARG A 181 -2.89 -13.96 -19.76
CA ARG A 181 -3.31 -14.97 -18.78
C ARG A 181 -4.25 -16.02 -19.37
N LYS A 182 -5.12 -15.65 -20.31
CA LYS A 182 -6.04 -16.58 -20.99
C LYS A 182 -5.30 -17.51 -21.96
N GLU A 183 -4.21 -17.03 -22.56
CA GLU A 183 -3.34 -17.77 -23.48
C GLU A 183 -2.34 -18.72 -22.75
N GLN A 184 -2.42 -18.84 -21.42
CA GLN A 184 -1.57 -19.77 -20.67
C GLN A 184 -1.91 -21.24 -20.99
N SER A 185 -0.91 -22.11 -20.88
CA SER A 185 -1.07 -23.56 -21.04
C SER A 185 -2.25 -24.09 -20.21
N GLU A 186 -2.91 -25.12 -20.74
CA GLU A 186 -4.10 -25.72 -20.11
C GLU A 186 -3.82 -26.17 -18.68
N GLU A 187 -2.65 -26.74 -18.42
CA GLU A 187 -2.19 -27.15 -17.08
C GLU A 187 -2.13 -25.98 -16.09
N VAL A 188 -1.64 -24.81 -16.53
CA VAL A 188 -1.56 -23.62 -15.68
C VAL A 188 -2.95 -23.07 -15.41
N ARG A 189 -3.84 -23.09 -16.41
CA ARG A 189 -5.24 -22.67 -16.27
C ARG A 189 -5.99 -23.58 -15.28
N GLU A 190 -5.79 -24.89 -15.35
CA GLU A 190 -6.37 -25.86 -14.42
C GLU A 190 -5.86 -25.63 -13.00
N THR A 191 -4.55 -25.45 -12.83
CA THR A 191 -3.94 -25.15 -11.53
C THR A 191 -4.52 -23.88 -10.92
N LEU A 192 -4.62 -22.79 -11.70
CA LEU A 192 -5.22 -21.53 -11.24
C LEU A 192 -6.71 -21.70 -10.87
N SER A 193 -7.45 -22.49 -11.65
CA SER A 193 -8.87 -22.76 -11.39
C SER A 193 -9.06 -23.52 -10.07
N PHE A 194 -8.21 -24.51 -9.81
CA PHE A 194 -8.20 -25.25 -8.55
C PHE A 194 -7.92 -24.32 -7.36
N LEU A 195 -6.89 -23.47 -7.47
CA LEU A 195 -6.57 -22.48 -6.43
C LEU A 195 -7.69 -21.46 -6.22
N GLU A 196 -8.40 -21.06 -7.28
CA GLU A 196 -9.54 -20.13 -7.20
C GLU A 196 -10.72 -20.76 -6.46
N LEU A 197 -11.00 -22.05 -6.68
CA LEU A 197 -12.03 -22.79 -5.94
C LEU A 197 -11.71 -22.90 -4.44
N GLN A 198 -10.45 -23.16 -4.09
CA GLN A 198 -10.02 -23.19 -2.68
C GLN A 198 -10.11 -21.83 -1.98
N ALA A 199 -10.12 -20.74 -2.74
CA ALA A 199 -10.14 -19.37 -2.23
C ALA A 199 -11.55 -18.77 -2.08
N GLN A 200 -12.61 -19.50 -2.47
CA GLN A 200 -14.00 -19.02 -2.41
C GLN A 200 -14.51 -18.85 -0.98
#